data_AF-A0A3D0U382-F1
#
_entry.id   AF-A0A3D0U382-F1
#
_cell.length_a   1.000
_cell.length_b   1.000
_cell.length_c   1.000
_cell.angle_alpha   90.00
_cell.angle_beta   90.00
_cell.angle_gamma   90.00
#
_symmetry.space_group_name_H-M   'P 1'
#
loop_
_entity.id
_entity.type
_entity.pdbx_description
1 polymer ?
#
loop_
_entity_poly.entity_id
_entity_poly.type
_entity_poly.pdbx_seq_one_letter_code
_entity_poly.pdbx_strand_id
1 'polypeptide(L)'
;MANLGGERRILAEAQQLIAIPSLVMQTNAIATIPARLAEYPIYQHQLRVLKLPFDLPKTPFHLIWHRAMNQDQGHLWLREQILQCR
;
A
#
# COMPACT_ATOMS: atom_id res chain seq x y z
N MET A 1 -13.29 2.95 7.16
CA MET A 1 -12.93 3.77 8.34
C MET A 1 -14.09 4.63 8.84
N ALA A 2 -14.95 5.20 7.97
CA ALA A 2 -16.11 6.00 8.39
C ALA A 2 -17.05 5.28 9.39
N ASN A 3 -17.17 3.96 9.30
CA ASN A 3 -18.06 3.16 10.17
C ASN A 3 -17.42 2.74 11.52
N LEU A 4 -16.23 3.25 11.87
CA LEU A 4 -15.54 2.92 13.13
C LEU A 4 -15.83 3.94 14.25
N GLY A 5 -16.73 4.91 14.03
CA GLY A 5 -17.19 5.85 15.06
C GLY A 5 -16.22 6.96 15.46
N GLY A 6 -15.10 7.13 14.74
CA GLY A 6 -14.13 8.20 14.97
C GLY A 6 -14.27 9.36 13.97
N GLU A 7 -14.12 10.59 14.44
CA GLU A 7 -14.03 11.77 13.58
C GLU A 7 -12.59 11.97 13.07
N ARG A 8 -12.45 12.27 11.78
CA ARG A 8 -11.14 12.54 11.15
C ARG A 8 -11.11 13.96 10.60
N ARG A 9 -10.15 14.76 11.07
CA ARG A 9 -9.84 16.04 10.44
C ARG A 9 -8.97 15.81 9.21
N ILE A 10 -9.49 16.13 8.02
CA ILE A 10 -8.76 15.97 6.76
C ILE A 10 -7.94 17.24 6.51
N LEU A 11 -6.61 17.12 6.47
CA LEU A 11 -5.71 18.22 6.13
C LEU A 11 -5.53 18.34 4.62
N ALA A 12 -5.40 17.21 3.92
CA ALA A 12 -5.27 17.14 2.48
C ALA A 12 -5.73 15.78 1.95
N GLU A 13 -6.09 15.74 0.67
CA GLU A 13 -6.36 14.53 -0.08
C GLU A 13 -5.35 14.42 -1.22
N ALA A 14 -4.73 13.24 -1.36
CA ALA A 14 -3.75 12.97 -2.41
C ALA A 14 -4.35 12.01 -3.43
N GLN A 15 -4.26 12.37 -4.71
CA GLN A 15 -4.70 11.52 -5.82
C GLN A 15 -3.79 10.29 -6.02
N GLN A 16 -2.53 10.40 -5.62
CA GLN A 16 -1.54 9.34 -5.75
C GLN A 16 -1.01 8.94 -4.37
N LEU A 17 -1.07 7.64 -4.08
CA LEU A 17 -0.64 7.07 -2.80
C LEU A 17 0.84 7.38 -2.48
N ILE A 18 1.71 7.45 -3.49
CA ILE A 18 3.14 7.70 -3.32
C ILE A 18 3.49 9.13 -2.90
N ALA A 19 2.57 10.08 -3.07
CA ALA A 19 2.76 11.46 -2.63
C ALA A 19 2.51 11.63 -1.12
N ILE A 20 1.78 10.69 -0.50
CA ILE A 20 1.37 10.78 0.91
C ILE A 20 2.57 10.81 1.88
N PRO A 21 3.58 9.93 1.77
CA PRO A 21 4.80 10.02 2.58
C PRO A 21 5.42 11.42 2.58
N SER A 22 5.58 12.02 1.40
CA SER A 22 6.16 13.36 1.24
C SER A 22 5.35 14.45 1.92
N LEU A 23 4.02 14.34 1.93
CA LEU A 23 3.13 15.27 2.62
C LEU A 23 3.20 15.12 4.14
N VAL A 24 3.24 13.88 4.64
CA VAL A 24 3.39 13.59 6.07
C VAL A 24 4.74 14.11 6.60
N MET A 25 5.83 13.95 5.85
CA MET A 25 7.16 14.44 6.27
C MET A 25 7.24 15.97 6.40
N GLN A 26 6.34 16.72 5.76
CA GLN A 26 6.35 18.20 5.75
C GLN A 26 5.25 18.81 6.63
N THR A 27 4.49 17.98 7.35
CA THR A 27 3.33 18.43 8.15
C THR A 27 3.26 17.70 9.48
N ASN A 28 2.36 18.13 10.36
CA ASN A 28 2.03 17.41 11.59
C ASN A 28 0.86 16.42 11.39
N ALA A 29 0.58 16.01 10.15
CA ALA A 29 -0.48 15.07 9.83
C ALA A 29 -0.03 13.61 10.01
N ILE A 30 -1.01 12.70 10.09
CA ILE A 30 -0.79 11.26 9.99
C ILE A 30 -1.59 10.70 8.82
N ALA A 31 -1.10 9.60 8.24
CA ALA A 31 -1.79 8.92 7.16
C ALA A 31 -1.86 7.41 7.42
N THR A 32 -2.88 6.76 6.83
CA THR A 32 -2.96 5.31 6.76
C THR A 32 -2.64 4.90 5.34
N ILE A 33 -1.55 4.16 5.16
CA ILE A 33 -1.06 3.66 3.88
C ILE A 33 -0.72 2.17 4.01
N PRO A 34 -0.62 1.42 2.90
CA PRO A 34 -0.10 0.05 2.93
C PRO A 34 1.30 0.00 3.56
N ALA A 35 1.54 -0.97 4.45
CA ALA A 35 2.80 -1.11 5.18
C ALA A 35 4.03 -1.14 4.26
N ARG A 36 3.94 -1.90 3.15
CA ARG A 36 5.00 -1.97 2.13
C ARG A 36 5.42 -0.61 1.60
N LEU A 37 4.52 0.39 1.52
CA LEU A 37 4.88 1.74 1.10
C LEU A 37 5.68 2.49 2.18
N ALA A 38 5.31 2.33 3.44
CA ALA A 38 6.03 2.95 4.55
C ALA A 38 7.42 2.35 4.78
N GLU A 39 7.61 1.09 4.36
CA GLU A 39 8.86 0.33 4.49
C GLU A 39 9.88 0.60 3.38
N TYR A 40 9.56 1.45 2.38
CA TYR A 40 10.54 1.79 1.34
C TYR A 40 11.79 2.45 1.97
N PRO A 41 13.01 2.06 1.56
CA PRO A 41 14.25 2.54 2.18
C PRO A 41 14.39 4.06 2.24
N ILE A 42 13.83 4.77 1.25
CA ILE A 42 13.86 6.24 1.19
C ILE A 42 13.15 6.90 2.40
N TYR A 43 12.21 6.21 3.06
CA TYR A 43 11.43 6.72 4.18
C TYR A 43 11.88 6.21 5.56
N GLN A 44 12.80 5.23 5.61
CA GLN A 44 13.14 4.47 6.83
C GLN A 44 13.59 5.33 8.02
N HIS A 45 14.12 6.53 7.78
CA HIS A 45 14.58 7.46 8.80
C HIS A 45 13.76 8.75 8.90
N GLN A 46 12.71 8.89 8.08
CA GLN A 46 11.92 10.11 7.97
C GLN A 46 10.48 9.92 8.44
N LEU A 47 9.99 8.68 8.50
CA LEU A 47 8.65 8.35 8.96
C LEU A 47 8.69 7.43 10.19
N ARG A 48 7.75 7.67 11.11
CA ARG A 48 7.45 6.73 12.20
C ARG A 48 6.23 5.89 11.80
N VAL A 49 6.42 4.58 11.72
CA VAL A 49 5.30 3.64 11.51
C VAL A 49 4.64 3.34 12.85
N LEU A 50 3.33 3.52 12.92
CA LEU A 50 2.52 3.29 14.11
C LEU A 50 1.59 2.11 13.89
N LYS A 51 1.36 1.31 14.93
CA LYS A 51 0.30 0.29 14.91
C LYS A 51 -1.06 0.97 14.82
N LEU A 52 -1.95 0.44 13.99
CA LEU A 52 -3.33 0.91 13.95
C LEU A 52 -4.04 0.63 15.29
N PRO A 53 -4.94 1.53 15.73
CA PRO A 53 -5.68 1.37 16.99
C PRO A 53 -6.84 0.35 16.90
N PHE A 54 -6.99 -0.31 15.75
CA PHE A 54 -8.00 -1.33 15.49
C PHE A 54 -7.46 -2.33 14.47
N ASP A 55 -8.09 -3.50 14.39
CA ASP A 55 -7.74 -4.51 13.41
C ASP A 55 -8.32 -4.18 12.03
N LEU A 56 -7.51 -4.39 11.00
CA LEU A 56 -7.94 -4.35 9.61
C LEU A 56 -7.75 -5.73 8.98
N PRO A 57 -8.71 -6.17 8.14
CA PRO A 57 -8.49 -7.36 7.34
C PRO A 57 -7.29 -7.15 6.41
N LYS A 58 -6.47 -8.19 6.22
CA LYS A 58 -5.38 -8.15 5.24
C LYS A 58 -5.98 -8.06 3.84
N THR A 59 -5.52 -7.09 3.06
CA THR A 59 -5.92 -6.98 1.65
C THR A 59 -5.01 -7.88 0.81
N PRO A 60 -5.53 -8.93 0.17
CA PRO A 60 -4.74 -9.76 -0.72
C PRO A 60 -4.36 -9.00 -2.00
N PHE A 61 -3.17 -9.29 -2.53
CA PHE A 61 -2.79 -8.90 -3.87
C PHE A 61 -3.08 -10.06 -4.82
N HIS A 62 -3.68 -9.76 -5.97
CA HIS A 62 -4.03 -10.75 -6.98
C HIS A 62 -3.28 -10.45 -8.28
N LEU A 63 -2.74 -11.50 -8.91
CA LEU A 63 -2.36 -11.45 -10.31
C LEU A 63 -3.59 -11.80 -11.15
N ILE A 64 -3.90 -10.96 -12.13
CA ILE A 64 -5.08 -11.12 -13.00
C ILE A 64 -4.58 -11.08 -14.45
N TRP A 65 -5.10 -11.99 -15.27
CA TRP A 65 -4.77 -12.06 -16.69
C TRP A 65 -5.95 -12.63 -17.49
N HIS A 66 -5.92 -12.43 -18.80
CA HIS A 66 -6.94 -12.96 -19.69
C HIS A 66 -6.79 -14.48 -19.87
N ARG A 67 -7.91 -15.23 -19.90
CA ARG A 67 -7.92 -16.70 -20.01
C ARG A 67 -7.08 -17.24 -21.17
N ALA A 68 -7.00 -16.50 -22.27
CA ALA A 68 -6.18 -16.87 -23.44
C ALA A 68 -4.69 -17.05 -23.11
N MET A 69 -4.18 -16.38 -22.07
CA MET A 69 -2.78 -16.43 -21.65
C MET A 69 -2.48 -17.57 -20.65
N ASN A 70 -3.44 -18.47 -20.41
CA ASN A 70 -3.25 -19.55 -19.44
C ASN A 70 -2.13 -20.53 -19.84
N GLN A 71 -2.01 -20.83 -21.14
CA GLN A 71 -1.05 -21.79 -21.68
C GLN A 71 0.18 -21.14 -22.32
N ASP A 72 0.23 -19.81 -22.37
CA ASP A 72 1.38 -19.08 -22.88
C ASP A 72 2.58 -19.28 -21.94
N GLN A 73 3.69 -19.77 -22.49
CA GLN A 73 4.87 -20.16 -21.71
C GLN A 73 5.60 -18.94 -21.13
N GLY A 74 5.65 -17.82 -21.87
CA GLY A 74 6.24 -16.58 -21.37
C GLY A 74 5.43 -16.00 -20.21
N HIS A 75 4.10 -16.05 -20.31
CA HIS A 75 3.19 -15.60 -19.28
C HIS A 75 3.20 -16.52 -18.04
N LEU A 76 3.37 -17.83 -18.22
CA LEU A 76 3.61 -18.77 -17.12
C LEU A 76 4.91 -18.42 -16.39
N TRP A 77 6.02 -18.32 -17.12
CA TRP A 77 7.32 -17.96 -16.55
C TRP A 77 7.26 -16.63 -15.78
N LEU A 78 6.67 -15.57 -16.35
CA LEU A 78 6.59 -14.27 -15.68
C LEU A 78 5.78 -14.33 -14.39
N ARG A 79 4.64 -15.06 -14.38
CA ARG A 79 3.85 -15.25 -13.17
C ARG A 79 4.66 -15.94 -12.08
N GLU A 80 5.43 -16.97 -12.43
CA GLU A 80 6.32 -17.64 -11.48
C GLU A 80 7.38 -16.69 -10.92
N GLN A 81 8.01 -15.87 -11.77
CA GLN A 81 8.98 -14.87 -11.31
C GLN A 81 8.35 -13.88 -10.33
N ILE A 82 7.16 -13.36 -10.62
CA ILE A 82 6.48 -12.42 -9.72
C ILE A 82 6.10 -13.10 -8.39
N LEU A 83 5.69 -14.37 -8.41
CA LEU A 83 5.37 -15.13 -7.19
C LEU A 83 6.62 -15.44 -6.35
N GLN A 84 7.81 -15.48 -6.95
CA GLN A 84 9.08 -15.69 -6.26
C GLN A 84 9.65 -14.38 -5.68
N CYS A 85 9.30 -13.23 -6.25
CA CYS A 85 9.65 -11.93 -5.70
C CYS A 85 8.91 -11.70 -4.36
N ARG A 86 9.66 -11.78 -3.25
CA ARG A 86 9.19 -11.41 -1.92
C ARG A 86 9.35 -9.92 -1.67
#